data_AF-A0A538RTI8-F1
#
_entry.id   AF-A0A538RTI8-F1
#
_cell.length_a   1.000
_cell.length_b   1.000
_cell.length_c   1.000
_cell.angle_alpha   90.00
_cell.angle_beta   90.00
_cell.angle_gamma   90.00
#
_symmetry.space_group_name_H-M   'P 1'
#
loop_
_entity.id
_entity.type
_entity.pdbx_description
1 polymer ?
#
loop_
_entity_poly.entity_id
_entity_poly.type
_entity_poly.pdbx_seq_one_letter_code
_entity_poly.pdbx_strand_id
1 'polypeptide(L)'
;MSPTSSVFSILLLSGDPDIQSQFKHAFKDASVTAAKYASTLPKDVTRRTFDAVIVELKPGSSGRAAAIPTNIDLTHALVITGSRTVLIRISKLMQVIARQNAAGANRNEALSLEDYLEWKMGDFVKGMRDGSGRNLHPMLINAIERPLITRALQETKGNQIQAAELLGLNRNTLRKKMHDLHIPVKRNRTAQTREA
;
A
#
# COMPACT_ATOMS: atom_id res chain seq x y z
N MET A 1 -33.85 18.41 -10.00
CA MET A 1 -33.66 17.43 -8.91
C MET A 1 -32.17 17.22 -8.75
N SER A 2 -31.64 17.59 -7.59
CA SER A 2 -30.21 17.76 -7.32
C SER A 2 -29.43 16.44 -7.40
N PRO A 3 -28.21 16.40 -7.98
CA PRO A 3 -27.34 15.25 -7.84
C PRO A 3 -26.73 15.32 -6.43
N THR A 4 -27.14 14.43 -5.52
CA THR A 4 -26.43 14.28 -4.24
C THR A 4 -25.07 13.68 -4.55
N SER A 5 -24.03 14.52 -4.48
CA SER A 5 -22.62 14.12 -4.57
C SER A 5 -22.40 12.87 -3.72
N SER A 6 -21.91 11.79 -4.35
CA SER A 6 -21.75 10.49 -3.70
C SER A 6 -20.58 10.59 -2.72
N VAL A 7 -20.89 10.95 -1.47
CA VAL A 7 -19.94 11.02 -0.37
C VAL A 7 -19.59 9.59 0.04
N PHE A 8 -18.32 9.21 -0.09
CA PHE A 8 -17.78 7.92 0.33
C PHE A 8 -18.25 7.57 1.75
N SER A 9 -18.92 6.43 1.94
CA SER A 9 -19.56 6.04 3.20
C SER A 9 -18.81 4.90 3.88
N ILE A 10 -18.38 5.14 5.12
CA ILE A 10 -17.57 4.20 5.91
C ILE A 10 -18.32 3.83 7.18
N LEU A 11 -18.41 2.53 7.46
CA LEU A 11 -18.88 2.00 8.72
C LEU A 11 -17.69 1.54 9.57
N LEU A 12 -17.53 2.13 10.75
CA LEU A 12 -16.50 1.75 11.72
C LEU A 12 -17.13 1.05 12.93
N LEU A 13 -16.79 -0.21 13.12
CA LEU A 13 -17.12 -1.03 14.28
C LEU A 13 -15.90 -1.10 15.20
N SER A 14 -15.83 -0.18 16.16
CA SER A 14 -14.74 -0.11 17.14
C SER A 14 -15.30 0.29 18.50
N GLY A 15 -14.83 -0.40 19.55
CA GLY A 15 -15.15 -0.08 20.93
C GLY A 15 -14.30 1.05 21.51
N ASP A 16 -13.22 1.43 20.83
CA ASP A 16 -12.26 2.44 21.24
C ASP A 16 -12.68 3.84 20.74
N PRO A 17 -12.99 4.79 21.65
CA PRO A 17 -13.38 6.15 21.27
C PRO A 17 -12.27 6.91 20.54
N ASP A 18 -10.99 6.57 20.77
CA ASP A 18 -9.86 7.23 20.11
C ASP A 18 -9.83 6.88 18.63
N ILE A 19 -10.06 5.60 18.29
CA ILE A 19 -10.12 5.14 16.91
C ILE A 19 -11.30 5.81 16.20
N GLN A 20 -12.47 5.86 16.86
CA GLN A 20 -13.65 6.55 16.30
C GLN A 20 -13.37 8.03 16.01
N SER A 21 -12.74 8.74 16.95
CA SER A 21 -12.36 10.14 16.79
C SER A 21 -11.33 10.32 15.67
N GLN A 22 -10.31 9.46 15.63
CA GLN A 22 -9.26 9.50 14.61
C GLN A 22 -9.82 9.24 13.21
N PHE A 23 -10.73 8.29 13.04
CA PHE A 23 -11.39 8.04 11.75
C PHE A 23 -12.31 9.20 11.36
N LYS A 24 -13.10 9.77 12.28
CA LYS A 24 -13.91 10.96 11.99
C LYS A 24 -13.05 12.15 11.58
N HIS A 25 -11.92 12.36 12.24
CA HIS A 25 -10.97 13.43 11.88
C HIS A 25 -10.23 13.14 10.57
N ALA A 26 -9.93 11.87 10.30
CA ALA A 26 -9.25 11.44 9.08
C ALA A 26 -10.14 11.63 7.84
N PHE A 27 -11.44 11.35 7.96
CA PHE A 27 -12.37 11.37 6.85
C PHE A 27 -13.38 12.51 7.00
N LYS A 28 -12.90 13.76 7.11
CA LYS A 28 -13.78 14.94 7.22
C LYS A 28 -14.73 15.11 6.02
N ASP A 29 -14.29 14.66 4.85
CA ASP A 29 -15.04 14.77 3.60
C ASP A 29 -15.87 13.50 3.29
N ALA A 30 -15.87 12.50 4.19
CA ALA A 30 -16.57 11.24 4.03
C ALA A 30 -17.63 11.03 5.13
N SER A 31 -18.65 10.22 4.84
CA SER A 31 -19.71 9.90 5.81
C SER A 31 -19.28 8.72 6.69
N VAL A 32 -18.68 9.02 7.85
CA VAL A 32 -18.24 8.00 8.82
C VAL A 32 -19.35 7.71 9.84
N THR A 33 -19.87 6.50 9.83
CA THR A 33 -20.78 5.98 10.87
C THR A 33 -19.99 5.10 11.83
N ALA A 34 -19.96 5.44 13.13
CA ALA A 34 -19.22 4.69 14.14
C ALA A 34 -20.18 3.98 15.11
N ALA A 35 -19.93 2.71 15.42
CA ALA A 35 -20.66 1.95 16.43
C ALA A 35 -19.73 0.99 17.18
N LYS A 36 -20.13 0.62 18.41
CA LYS A 36 -19.37 -0.37 19.21
C LYS A 36 -19.56 -1.79 18.70
N TYR A 37 -20.76 -2.11 18.25
CA TYR A 37 -21.15 -3.42 17.73
C TYR A 37 -22.15 -3.26 16.58
N ALA A 38 -22.17 -4.22 15.66
CA ALA A 38 -23.15 -4.26 14.58
C ALA A 38 -24.61 -4.30 15.10
N SER A 39 -24.84 -4.88 16.28
CA SER A 39 -26.15 -4.98 16.94
C SER A 39 -26.66 -3.66 17.52
N THR A 40 -25.77 -2.68 17.73
CA THR A 40 -26.14 -1.35 18.27
C THR A 40 -26.47 -0.36 17.14
N LEU A 41 -26.41 -0.78 15.88
CA LEU A 41 -26.74 0.06 14.74
C LEU A 41 -28.26 0.26 14.62
N PRO A 42 -28.74 1.50 14.42
CA PRO A 42 -30.14 1.74 14.09
C PRO A 42 -30.54 1.00 12.80
N LYS A 43 -31.81 0.58 12.72
CA LYS A 43 -32.36 -0.15 11.55
C LYS A 43 -32.24 0.65 10.23
N ASP A 44 -32.15 1.97 10.33
CA ASP A 44 -31.96 2.87 9.18
C ASP A 44 -30.56 2.77 8.57
N VAL A 45 -29.56 2.40 9.38
CA VAL A 45 -28.16 2.28 8.98
C VAL A 45 -27.89 0.91 8.35
N THR A 46 -28.59 -0.14 8.82
CA THR A 46 -28.48 -1.49 8.24
C THR A 46 -29.01 -1.59 6.81
N ARG A 47 -29.86 -0.65 6.38
CA ARG A 47 -30.37 -0.58 5.00
C ARG A 47 -29.50 0.26 4.07
N ARG A 48 -28.44 0.90 4.58
CA ARG A 48 -27.50 1.68 3.77
C ARG A 48 -26.40 0.79 3.21
N THR A 49 -25.98 1.07 2.00
CA THR A 49 -24.78 0.51 1.39
C THR A 49 -23.56 1.29 1.86
N PHE A 50 -22.49 0.59 2.23
CA PHE A 50 -21.22 1.19 2.63
C PHE A 50 -20.15 0.82 1.62
N ASP A 51 -19.24 1.76 1.35
CA ASP A 51 -18.07 1.51 0.50
C ASP A 51 -16.98 0.75 1.27
N ALA A 52 -16.90 0.98 2.58
CA ALA A 52 -15.96 0.28 3.46
C ALA A 52 -16.56 -0.01 4.84
N VAL A 53 -16.30 -1.22 5.34
CA VAL A 53 -16.68 -1.67 6.68
C VAL A 53 -15.43 -2.07 7.44
N ILE A 54 -15.16 -1.39 8.56
CA ILE A 54 -13.94 -1.54 9.34
C ILE A 54 -14.29 -2.11 10.70
N VAL A 55 -13.65 -3.21 11.11
CA VAL A 55 -13.93 -3.93 12.35
C VAL A 55 -12.65 -4.08 13.18
N GLU A 56 -12.71 -3.62 14.42
CA GLU A 56 -11.60 -3.77 15.37
C GLU A 56 -11.63 -5.13 16.06
N LEU A 57 -10.52 -5.87 15.97
CA LEU A 57 -10.28 -7.08 16.77
C LEU A 57 -9.55 -6.70 18.07
N LYS A 58 -10.22 -6.94 19.20
CA LYS A 58 -9.63 -6.77 20.53
C LYS A 58 -8.89 -8.04 20.97
N PRO A 59 -7.62 -7.94 21.43
CA PRO A 59 -6.90 -9.09 21.95
C PRO A 59 -7.60 -9.63 23.21
N GLY A 60 -7.90 -10.93 23.23
CA GLY A 60 -8.64 -11.60 24.30
C GLY A 60 -10.11 -11.92 24.01
N SER A 61 -10.67 -11.48 22.88
CA SER A 61 -12.00 -11.91 22.42
C SER A 61 -11.91 -13.26 21.69
N SER A 62 -11.66 -14.33 22.44
CA SER A 62 -11.80 -15.68 21.92
C SER A 62 -13.30 -16.00 21.75
N GLY A 63 -13.75 -16.25 20.52
CA GLY A 63 -14.99 -16.99 20.29
C GLY A 63 -16.21 -16.23 19.75
N ARG A 64 -16.13 -14.93 19.48
CA ARG A 64 -17.06 -14.32 18.50
C ARG A 64 -16.22 -13.93 17.30
N ALA A 65 -16.42 -14.61 16.17
CA ALA A 65 -15.92 -14.18 14.88
C ALA A 65 -16.00 -12.65 14.83
N ALA A 66 -14.88 -11.97 14.61
CA ALA A 66 -14.80 -10.53 14.50
C ALA A 66 -16.03 -10.06 13.72
N ALA A 67 -16.87 -9.25 14.37
CA ALA A 67 -18.29 -9.10 14.05
C ALA A 67 -18.51 -8.56 12.64
N ILE A 68 -18.40 -9.43 11.63
CA ILE A 68 -18.80 -9.16 10.27
C ILE A 68 -20.31 -8.96 10.35
N PRO A 69 -20.82 -7.77 10.03
CA PRO A 69 -22.24 -7.50 10.15
C PRO A 69 -22.99 -8.32 9.11
N THR A 70 -23.68 -9.37 9.56
CA THR A 70 -24.53 -10.23 8.71
C THR A 70 -25.78 -9.52 8.20
N ASN A 71 -26.10 -8.38 8.81
CA ASN A 71 -27.33 -7.62 8.58
C ASN A 71 -27.11 -6.44 7.62
N ILE A 72 -25.93 -6.36 7.00
CA ILE A 72 -25.51 -5.25 6.13
C ILE A 72 -25.13 -5.86 4.79
N ASP A 73 -25.51 -5.18 3.71
CA ASP A 73 -25.10 -5.56 2.37
C ASP A 73 -23.60 -5.29 2.18
N LEU A 74 -22.83 -6.37 2.04
CA LEU A 74 -21.38 -6.36 1.86
C LEU A 74 -20.96 -6.58 0.40
N THR A 75 -21.92 -6.73 -0.52
CA THR A 75 -21.65 -7.14 -1.90
C THR A 75 -20.69 -6.18 -2.61
N HIS A 76 -20.68 -4.91 -2.24
CA HIS A 76 -19.80 -3.87 -2.80
C HIS A 76 -18.97 -3.17 -1.72
N ALA A 77 -18.88 -3.74 -0.51
CA ALA A 77 -18.18 -3.13 0.61
C ALA A 77 -16.80 -3.76 0.82
N LEU A 78 -15.77 -2.94 0.94
CA LEU A 78 -14.45 -3.40 1.36
C LEU A 78 -14.46 -3.66 2.88
N VAL A 79 -14.28 -4.92 3.30
CA VAL A 79 -14.24 -5.30 4.72
C VAL A 79 -12.80 -5.35 5.22
N ILE A 80 -12.52 -4.61 6.29
CA ILE A 80 -11.19 -4.53 6.90
C ILE A 80 -11.29 -4.90 8.37
N THR A 81 -10.60 -5.95 8.78
CA THR A 81 -10.59 -6.41 10.17
C THR A 81 -9.17 -6.43 10.70
N GLY A 82 -8.90 -5.81 11.85
CA GLY A 82 -7.56 -5.84 12.42
C GLY A 82 -7.46 -5.29 13.84
N SER A 83 -6.27 -5.39 14.43
CA SER A 83 -5.96 -4.75 15.70
C SER A 83 -5.90 -3.22 15.54
N ARG A 84 -5.98 -2.48 16.65
CA ARG A 84 -5.85 -1.02 16.68
C ARG A 84 -4.71 -0.48 15.81
N THR A 85 -3.52 -1.06 15.93
CA THR A 85 -2.34 -0.64 15.15
C THR A 85 -2.54 -0.84 13.64
N VAL A 86 -3.21 -1.92 13.25
CA VAL A 86 -3.53 -2.21 11.84
C VAL A 86 -4.57 -1.22 11.32
N LEU A 87 -5.64 -0.97 12.10
CA LEU A 87 -6.68 -0.02 11.70
C LEU A 87 -6.17 1.41 11.53
N ILE A 88 -5.27 1.87 12.41
CA ILE A 88 -4.64 3.20 12.31
C ILE A 88 -3.76 3.31 11.06
N ARG A 89 -3.07 2.23 10.68
CA ARG A 89 -2.28 2.23 9.44
C ARG A 89 -3.18 2.24 8.21
N ILE A 90 -4.23 1.45 8.24
CA ILE A 90 -5.17 1.33 7.13
C ILE A 90 -6.02 2.59 6.98
N SER A 91 -6.33 3.32 8.06
CA SER A 91 -7.07 4.58 7.98
C SER A 91 -6.37 5.58 7.05
N LYS A 92 -5.03 5.66 7.12
CA LYS A 92 -4.22 6.53 6.25
C LYS A 92 -4.26 6.07 4.79
N LEU A 93 -4.19 4.76 4.54
CA LEU A 93 -4.32 4.21 3.20
C LEU A 93 -5.71 4.47 2.61
N MET A 94 -6.75 4.25 3.42
CA MET A 94 -8.14 4.48 3.04
C MET A 94 -8.43 5.96 2.80
N GLN A 95 -7.77 6.90 3.49
CA GLN A 95 -7.89 8.33 3.19
C GLN A 95 -7.45 8.65 1.76
N VAL A 96 -6.41 7.98 1.27
CA VAL A 96 -5.96 8.13 -0.12
C VAL A 96 -7.03 7.62 -1.08
N ILE A 97 -7.61 6.44 -0.81
CA ILE A 97 -8.69 5.85 -1.61
C ILE A 97 -9.97 6.70 -1.57
N ALA A 98 -10.36 7.20 -0.40
CA ALA A 98 -11.56 8.01 -0.23
C ALA A 98 -11.43 9.38 -0.90
N ARG A 99 -10.23 9.99 -0.86
CA ARG A 99 -9.92 11.21 -1.63
C ARG A 99 -10.05 11.00 -3.13
N GLN A 100 -9.67 9.82 -3.63
CA GLN A 100 -9.83 9.47 -5.04
C GLN A 100 -11.30 9.28 -5.46
N ASN A 101 -12.17 8.82 -4.55
CA ASN A 101 -13.60 8.63 -4.83
C ASN A 101 -14.43 9.92 -4.73
N ALA A 102 -14.10 10.83 -3.80
CA ALA A 102 -14.77 12.13 -3.67
C ALA A 102 -14.40 13.09 -4.82
N ALA A 103 -13.21 12.94 -5.40
CA ALA A 103 -12.75 13.69 -6.57
C ALA A 103 -13.20 13.01 -7.88
N GLY A 104 -14.53 12.93 -8.09
CA GLY A 104 -15.18 12.28 -9.24
C GLY A 104 -14.90 12.87 -10.63
N ALA A 105 -13.67 13.27 -10.95
CA ALA A 105 -13.27 13.79 -12.25
C ALA A 105 -11.84 13.42 -12.71
N ASN A 106 -11.24 12.32 -12.24
CA ASN A 106 -10.15 11.70 -13.01
C ASN A 106 -9.93 10.22 -12.65
N ARG A 107 -10.65 9.34 -13.35
CA ARG A 107 -10.62 7.87 -13.18
C ARG A 107 -9.33 7.19 -13.66
N ASN A 108 -8.20 7.87 -13.74
CA ASN A 108 -6.97 7.32 -14.33
C ASN A 108 -5.64 7.69 -13.66
N GLU A 109 -5.63 8.14 -12.41
CA GLU A 109 -4.39 8.15 -11.62
C GLU A 109 -4.37 6.93 -10.71
N ALA A 110 -3.99 5.79 -11.30
CA ALA A 110 -3.39 4.72 -10.52
C ALA A 110 -2.30 5.36 -9.64
N LEU A 111 -2.36 5.14 -8.32
CA LEU A 111 -1.38 5.63 -7.34
C LEU A 111 -0.01 5.76 -8.00
N SER A 112 0.48 6.99 -8.15
CA SER A 112 1.74 7.19 -8.86
C SER A 112 2.82 6.43 -8.12
N LEU A 113 3.81 5.91 -8.87
CA LEU A 113 5.01 5.36 -8.26
C LEU A 113 5.64 6.38 -7.29
N GLU A 114 5.52 7.66 -7.62
CA GLU A 114 5.95 8.78 -6.79
C GLU A 114 5.24 8.81 -5.44
N ASP A 115 3.89 8.73 -5.40
CA ASP A 115 3.11 8.73 -4.17
C ASP A 115 3.45 7.52 -3.28
N TYR A 116 3.61 6.34 -3.90
CA TYR A 116 3.99 5.13 -3.17
C TYR A 116 5.38 5.26 -2.54
N LEU A 117 6.34 5.82 -3.29
CA LEU A 117 7.69 6.06 -2.82
C LEU A 117 7.70 7.12 -1.72
N GLU A 118 6.99 8.24 -1.88
CA GLU A 118 6.92 9.31 -0.87
C GLU A 118 6.45 8.74 0.48
N TRP A 119 5.37 7.96 0.47
CA TRP A 119 4.87 7.30 1.66
C TRP A 119 5.89 6.33 2.27
N LYS A 120 6.44 5.41 1.47
CA LYS A 120 7.38 4.39 1.97
C LYS A 120 8.68 4.98 2.48
N MET A 121 9.20 6.02 1.83
CA MET A 121 10.43 6.69 2.23
C MET A 121 10.25 7.46 3.53
N GLY A 122 9.09 8.10 3.73
CA GLY A 122 8.78 8.79 4.98
C GLY A 122 8.87 7.88 6.21
N ASP A 123 8.32 6.67 6.12
CA ASP A 123 8.39 5.68 7.19
C ASP A 123 9.84 5.21 7.45
N PHE A 124 10.63 5.01 6.38
CA PHE A 124 12.01 4.53 6.48
C PHE A 124 12.96 5.58 7.07
N VAL A 125 12.87 6.83 6.61
CA VAL A 125 13.64 7.97 7.14
C VAL A 125 13.37 8.16 8.62
N LYS A 126 12.09 8.08 9.02
CA LYS A 126 11.68 8.22 10.43
C LYS A 126 12.27 7.11 11.30
N GLY A 127 12.22 5.85 10.85
CA GLY A 127 12.80 4.72 11.58
C GLY A 127 14.33 4.80 11.70
N MET A 128 15.01 5.32 10.68
CA MET A 128 16.47 5.46 10.66
C MET A 128 16.98 6.66 11.48
N ARG A 129 16.17 7.70 11.66
CA ARG A 129 16.50 8.84 12.54
C ARG A 129 16.71 8.40 13.98
N ASP A 130 15.88 7.46 14.44
CA ASP A 130 15.85 7.04 15.83
C ASP A 130 16.95 6.00 16.15
N GLY A 131 17.64 5.46 15.14
CA GLY A 131 18.80 4.58 15.31
C GLY A 131 19.97 5.02 14.45
N SER A 132 20.92 5.77 15.01
CA SER A 132 22.27 6.23 14.58
C SER A 132 22.72 6.10 13.10
N GLY A 133 21.82 6.05 12.12
CA GLY A 133 22.08 5.68 10.74
C GLY A 133 22.71 6.83 9.97
N ARG A 134 24.03 6.79 9.82
CA ARG A 134 24.74 7.63 8.85
C ARG A 134 24.68 6.97 7.46
N ASN A 135 24.66 7.77 6.39
CA ASN A 135 24.65 7.31 5.00
C ASN A 135 23.33 6.67 4.49
N LEU A 136 22.19 7.23 4.90
CA LEU A 136 20.86 6.79 4.45
C LEU A 136 20.68 6.84 2.92
N HIS A 137 21.11 7.91 2.27
CA HIS A 137 20.98 8.08 0.83
C HIS A 137 21.61 6.93 0.02
N PRO A 138 22.93 6.65 0.12
CA PRO A 138 23.53 5.56 -0.64
C PRO A 138 22.96 4.18 -0.28
N MET A 139 22.56 3.96 0.98
CA MET A 139 21.87 2.73 1.38
C MET A 139 20.56 2.54 0.61
N LEU A 140 19.75 3.59 0.53
CA LEU A 140 18.46 3.53 -0.14
C LEU A 140 18.59 3.37 -1.65
N ILE A 141 19.51 4.13 -2.28
CA ILE A 141 19.79 4.00 -3.71
C ILE A 141 20.21 2.57 -4.03
N ASN A 142 21.12 1.97 -3.25
CA ASN A 142 21.53 0.58 -3.46
C ASN A 142 20.37 -0.41 -3.30
N ALA A 143 19.48 -0.19 -2.34
CA ALA A 143 18.31 -1.03 -2.09
C ALA A 143 17.29 -1.00 -3.25
N ILE A 144 17.19 0.12 -3.97
CA ILE A 144 16.30 0.28 -5.12
C ILE A 144 16.97 -0.20 -6.42
N GLU A 145 18.23 0.19 -6.66
CA GLU A 145 18.93 -0.13 -7.90
C GLU A 145 19.18 -1.63 -8.07
N ARG A 146 19.51 -2.34 -6.98
CA ARG A 146 19.80 -3.77 -7.04
C ARG A 146 18.63 -4.61 -7.59
N PRO A 147 17.40 -4.52 -7.07
CA PRO A 147 16.26 -5.24 -7.63
C PRO A 147 15.91 -4.76 -9.04
N LEU A 148 15.98 -3.45 -9.32
CA LEU A 148 15.70 -2.90 -10.65
C LEU A 148 16.61 -3.51 -11.72
N ILE A 149 17.93 -3.47 -11.49
CA ILE A 149 18.92 -4.04 -12.41
C ILE A 149 18.75 -5.57 -12.52
N THR A 150 18.50 -6.25 -11.41
CA THR A 150 18.31 -7.71 -11.41
C THR A 150 17.10 -8.10 -12.25
N ARG A 151 15.98 -7.37 -12.15
CA ARG A 151 14.77 -7.61 -12.94
C ARG A 151 15.02 -7.33 -14.42
N ALA A 152 15.66 -6.22 -14.77
CA ALA A 152 16.00 -5.92 -16.17
C ALA A 152 16.90 -7.00 -16.79
N LEU A 153 17.88 -7.52 -16.04
CA LEU A 153 18.71 -8.64 -16.48
C LEU A 153 17.90 -9.94 -16.65
N GLN A 154 16.88 -10.19 -15.83
CA GLN A 154 16.00 -11.36 -15.97
C GLN A 154 15.15 -11.26 -17.23
N GLU A 155 14.50 -10.12 -17.46
CA GLU A 155 13.66 -9.87 -18.64
C GLU A 155 14.46 -10.00 -19.95
N THR A 156 15.73 -9.61 -19.92
CA THR A 156 16.64 -9.67 -21.07
C THR A 156 17.50 -10.95 -21.09
N LYS A 157 17.17 -11.95 -20.26
CA LYS A 157 17.86 -13.25 -20.18
C LYS A 157 19.38 -13.15 -19.97
N GLY A 158 19.82 -12.12 -19.27
CA GLY A 158 21.22 -11.84 -18.96
C GLY A 158 21.97 -11.06 -20.04
N ASN A 159 21.29 -10.60 -21.10
CA ASN A 159 21.91 -9.74 -22.11
C ASN A 159 22.09 -8.31 -21.57
N GLN A 160 23.33 -7.99 -21.18
CA GLN A 160 23.66 -6.70 -20.58
C GLN A 160 23.46 -5.50 -21.54
N ILE A 161 23.55 -5.71 -22.85
CA ILE A 161 23.33 -4.61 -23.81
C ILE A 161 21.84 -4.25 -23.81
N GLN A 162 20.97 -5.25 -23.97
CA GLN A 162 19.53 -5.07 -23.93
C GLN A 162 19.05 -4.59 -22.55
N ALA A 163 19.64 -5.09 -21.45
CA ALA A 163 19.30 -4.63 -20.11
C ALA A 163 19.67 -3.16 -19.91
N ALA A 164 20.81 -2.72 -20.45
CA ALA A 164 21.24 -1.33 -20.36
C ALA A 164 20.31 -0.42 -21.18
N GLU A 165 19.91 -0.84 -22.38
CA GLU A 165 18.93 -0.15 -23.21
C GLU A 165 17.56 -0.06 -22.53
N LEU A 166 17.06 -1.16 -21.96
CA LEU A 166 15.79 -1.20 -21.21
C LEU A 166 15.80 -0.26 -20.01
N LEU A 167 16.94 -0.14 -19.33
CA LEU A 167 17.13 0.75 -18.18
C LEU A 167 17.45 2.20 -18.59
N GLY A 168 17.68 2.49 -19.88
CA GLY A 168 18.15 3.80 -20.34
C GLY A 168 19.56 4.16 -19.84
N LEU A 169 20.39 3.17 -19.55
CA LEU A 169 21.75 3.34 -19.03
C LEU A 169 22.80 3.04 -20.10
N ASN A 170 23.97 3.66 -19.99
CA ASN A 170 25.14 3.20 -20.72
C ASN A 170 25.56 1.81 -20.22
N ARG A 171 25.90 0.88 -21.12
CA ARG A 171 26.39 -0.47 -20.79
C ARG A 171 27.56 -0.45 -19.79
N ASN A 172 28.50 0.49 -19.91
CA ASN A 172 29.63 0.62 -18.99
C ASN A 172 29.15 0.97 -17.58
N THR A 173 28.16 1.86 -17.47
CA THR A 173 27.51 2.22 -16.21
C THR A 173 26.79 1.02 -15.61
N LEU A 174 26.03 0.28 -16.41
CA LEU A 174 25.36 -0.95 -15.95
C LEU A 174 26.38 -1.96 -15.41
N ARG A 175 27.48 -2.20 -16.13
CA ARG A 175 28.55 -3.11 -15.69
C ARG A 175 29.17 -2.67 -14.36
N LYS A 176 29.43 -1.37 -14.19
CA LYS A 176 29.94 -0.81 -12.93
C LYS A 176 28.95 -1.01 -11.79
N LYS A 177 27.67 -0.65 -12.00
CA LYS A 177 26.60 -0.84 -11.00
C LYS A 177 26.41 -2.30 -10.62
N MET A 178 26.48 -3.23 -11.58
CA MET A 178 26.41 -4.66 -11.30
C MET A 178 27.56 -5.14 -10.41
N HIS A 179 28.76 -4.62 -10.62
CA HIS A 179 29.91 -4.92 -9.77
C HIS A 179 29.72 -4.35 -8.36
N ASP A 180 29.38 -3.07 -8.24
CA ASP A 180 29.23 -2.37 -6.95
C ASP A 180 28.08 -2.97 -6.10
N LEU A 181 26.99 -3.38 -6.75
CA LEU A 181 25.82 -3.99 -6.11
C LEU A 181 25.91 -5.52 -5.98
N HIS A 182 27.06 -6.11 -6.34
CA HIS A 182 27.32 -7.55 -6.25
C HIS A 182 26.23 -8.40 -6.93
N ILE A 183 25.84 -8.01 -8.15
CA ILE A 183 24.84 -8.70 -8.97
C ILE A 183 25.56 -9.76 -9.81
N PRO A 184 25.20 -11.05 -9.68
CA PRO A 184 25.90 -12.12 -10.37
C PRO A 184 25.68 -12.04 -11.89
N VAL A 185 26.77 -12.12 -12.64
CA VAL A 185 26.73 -12.20 -14.11
C VAL A 185 26.64 -13.66 -14.50
N LYS A 186 25.53 -14.09 -15.12
CA LYS A 186 25.50 -15.41 -15.79
C LYS A 186 26.44 -15.35 -16.99
N ARG A 187 27.63 -15.93 -16.84
CA ARG A 187 28.62 -16.04 -17.91
C ARG A 187 28.19 -17.20 -18.80
N ASN A 188 27.64 -16.92 -19.97
CA ASN A 188 27.51 -17.94 -21.01
C ASN A 188 28.93 -18.29 -21.47
N ARG A 189 29.47 -19.42 -20.98
CA ARG A 189 30.71 -20.00 -21.49
C ARG A 189 30.45 -20.54 -22.90
N THR A 190 30.57 -19.68 -23.90
CA THR A 190 30.69 -20.09 -25.31
C THR A 190 32.09 -19.74 -25.80
N ALA A 191 33.10 -20.41 -25.22
CA ALA A 191 34.50 -20.39 -25.69
C ALA A 191 35.30 -21.46 -24.95
N GLN A 192 34.99 -22.75 -25.18
CA GLN A 192 35.87 -23.87 -24.86
C GLN A 192 35.45 -25.13 -25.64
N THR A 193 35.32 -25.02 -26.96
CA THR A 193 35.46 -26.14 -27.90
C THR A 193 35.85 -25.56 -29.25
N ARG A 194 37.13 -25.20 -29.37
CA ARG A 194 37.84 -25.09 -30.64
C ARG A 194 39.15 -25.84 -30.46
N GLU A 195 39.04 -27.15 -30.31
CA GLU A 195 40.14 -28.11 -30.45
C GLU A 195 39.57 -29.35 -31.17
N ALA A 196 39.96 -29.48 -32.44
CA ALA A 196 40.21 -30.69 -33.23
C ALA A 196 40.22 -30.29 -34.72
#